data_AF-A0A3M1EZ15-F1
#
_entry.id   AF-A0A3M1EZ15-F1
#
_cell.length_a   1.000
_cell.length_b   1.000
_cell.length_c   1.000
_cell.angle_alpha   90.00
_cell.angle_beta   90.00
_cell.angle_gamma   90.00
#
_symmetry.space_group_name_H-M   'P 1'
#
loop_
_entity.id
_entity.type
_entity.pdbx_description
1 polymer ?
#
loop_
_entity_poly.entity_id
_entity_poly.type
_entity_poly.pdbx_seq_one_letter_code
_entity_poly.pdbx_strand_id
1 'polypeptide(L)'
;MNRRFALAFPWFLLALVVGIIVFDQSRVRDVIELPANAAVSPAGDVPVGSVRDLVCGMNVRPRTAYPLRIGSRTFYFCSTRCRDRFLEDPARWMRAPQARRGGHTMQGLPTWMYQASVAIVLLLSFGIFEFVSWRAGKRAPVVPAIAARKPLTAHPGVRRLLRRPGFQTSARLMMVAIFLFIIYAGLFGNQNPTMNIAPLLTWTIWWAGLIFLILYFGKAWCYVCPWDALATWLERLSLKSPRRSGLGLRLPWPRRMRNIWFAVILFVLLTWVELGMGITSIPRATAWVALIILGLAIVSALVFDRKSFCRYGCLVGRVSGLYALFSSLELRAEDEAVCRSCKTHDCFKGNDRGDGCPTFEFPRVMKESTYCILCTECLKTCPHDNIAIRARPWGADLAAMGKPRTDEAFLAIILLSMTGFHGLTMTPAWHAWNEALQRTLGIAPGLSFGLLMLGMLLLPIAFFALIARISARWS
;
A
#
# COMPACT_ATOMS: atom_id res chain seq x y z
N MET A 1 3.98 -33.23 15.99
CA MET A 1 4.48 -32.24 15.00
C MET A 1 4.73 -30.91 15.71
N ASN A 2 5.99 -30.46 15.76
CA ASN A 2 6.52 -29.63 16.84
C ASN A 2 6.16 -28.12 16.70
N ARG A 3 5.64 -27.49 17.76
CA ARG A 3 5.16 -26.08 17.80
C ARG A 3 6.20 -25.02 17.36
N ARG A 4 7.48 -25.37 17.36
CA ARG A 4 8.57 -24.50 16.88
C ARG A 4 8.59 -24.36 15.35
N PHE A 5 8.11 -25.35 14.60
CA PHE A 5 8.05 -25.29 13.13
C PHE A 5 6.97 -24.31 12.63
N ALA A 6 5.83 -24.22 13.32
CA ALA A 6 4.73 -23.32 12.93
C ALA A 6 5.02 -21.83 13.16
N LEU A 7 5.94 -21.49 14.07
CA LEU A 7 6.37 -20.11 14.35
C LEU A 7 7.56 -19.67 13.49
N ALA A 8 8.36 -20.62 12.99
CA ALA A 8 9.46 -20.36 12.07
C ALA A 8 9.01 -20.34 10.59
N PHE A 9 7.88 -20.98 10.25
CA PHE A 9 7.40 -21.09 8.87
C PHE A 9 7.20 -19.75 8.13
N PRO A 10 6.67 -18.67 8.74
CA PRO A 10 6.56 -17.37 8.07
C PRO A 10 7.92 -16.71 7.84
N TRP A 11 8.88 -16.92 8.74
CA TRP A 11 10.25 -16.42 8.62
C TRP A 11 11.07 -17.25 7.64
N PHE A 12 10.80 -18.55 7.55
CA PHE A 12 11.36 -19.46 6.55
C PHE A 12 10.83 -19.14 5.15
N LEU A 13 9.53 -18.85 5.00
CA LEU A 13 8.95 -18.35 3.75
C LEU A 13 9.48 -16.96 3.39
N LEU A 14 9.63 -16.05 4.35
CA LEU A 14 10.24 -14.74 4.12
C LEU A 14 11.71 -14.88 3.71
N ALA A 15 12.50 -15.74 4.36
CA ALA A 15 13.90 -16.01 4.03
C ALA A 15 14.05 -16.79 2.71
N LEU A 16 13.10 -17.67 2.37
CA LEU A 16 13.05 -18.36 1.09
C LEU A 16 12.67 -17.40 -0.04
N VAL A 17 11.73 -16.47 0.20
CA VAL A 17 11.35 -15.43 -0.76
C VAL A 17 12.48 -14.40 -0.93
N VAL A 18 13.07 -13.91 0.16
CA VAL A 18 14.26 -13.04 0.12
C VAL A 18 15.43 -13.76 -0.52
N GLY A 19 15.62 -15.05 -0.22
CA GLY A 19 16.63 -15.91 -0.83
C GLY A 19 16.41 -16.13 -2.32
N ILE A 20 15.18 -16.37 -2.77
CA ILE A 20 14.81 -16.50 -4.19
C ILE A 20 14.98 -15.16 -4.91
N ILE A 21 14.61 -14.04 -4.28
CA ILE A 21 14.81 -12.69 -4.85
C ILE A 21 16.31 -12.36 -4.94
N VAL A 22 17.10 -12.69 -3.93
CA VAL A 22 18.57 -12.49 -3.92
C VAL A 22 19.27 -13.44 -4.90
N PHE A 23 18.79 -14.69 -5.05
CA PHE A 23 19.31 -15.70 -5.97
C PHE A 23 18.94 -15.41 -7.44
N ASP A 24 17.77 -14.84 -7.69
CA ASP A 24 17.38 -14.32 -9.01
C ASP A 24 18.19 -13.06 -9.37
N GLN A 25 18.50 -12.21 -8.38
CA GLN A 25 19.42 -11.07 -8.55
C GLN A 25 20.89 -11.51 -8.78
N SER A 26 21.32 -12.66 -8.26
CA SER A 26 22.68 -13.19 -8.51
C SER A 26 22.82 -13.84 -9.89
N ARG A 27 21.76 -14.48 -10.44
CA ARG A 27 21.79 -14.93 -11.85
C ARG A 27 21.86 -13.80 -12.86
N VAL A 28 21.40 -12.60 -12.50
CA VAL A 28 21.60 -11.39 -13.31
C VAL A 28 23.04 -10.86 -13.19
N ARG A 29 23.76 -11.18 -12.09
CA ARG A 29 25.19 -10.87 -11.93
C ARG A 29 26.10 -11.83 -12.69
N ASP A 30 25.74 -13.10 -12.83
CA ASP A 30 26.59 -14.11 -13.49
C ASP A 30 26.69 -13.92 -15.02
N VAL A 31 25.92 -13.02 -15.61
CA VAL A 31 26.09 -12.57 -17.02
C VAL A 31 27.05 -11.37 -17.11
N ILE A 32 27.53 -10.84 -15.98
CA ILE A 32 28.32 -9.61 -15.87
C ILE A 32 29.51 -9.83 -14.92
N GLU A 33 30.32 -10.86 -15.13
CA GLU A 33 31.70 -10.88 -14.62
C GLU A 33 32.69 -11.14 -15.77
N LEU A 34 33.31 -10.06 -16.22
CA LEU A 34 34.62 -10.04 -16.89
C LEU A 34 35.58 -9.22 -16.00
N PRO A 35 36.87 -9.55 -15.98
CA PRO A 35 37.77 -9.26 -14.87
C PRO A 35 38.09 -7.77 -14.72
N ALA A 36 38.42 -7.43 -13.47
CA ALA A 36 38.90 -6.12 -13.04
C ALA A 36 40.09 -5.67 -13.90
N ASN A 37 39.82 -4.77 -14.86
CA ASN A 37 40.70 -3.74 -15.43
C ASN A 37 39.99 -3.13 -16.66
N ALA A 38 38.91 -2.38 -16.47
CA ALA A 38 38.29 -1.62 -17.54
C ALA A 38 37.76 -0.28 -17.02
N ALA A 39 38.27 0.79 -17.63
CA ALA A 39 37.88 2.16 -17.39
C ALA A 39 36.36 2.35 -17.53
N VAL A 40 35.81 3.14 -16.60
CA VAL A 40 34.41 3.57 -16.52
C VAL A 40 33.90 4.08 -17.88
N SER A 41 32.88 3.42 -18.44
CA SER A 41 32.05 3.93 -19.55
C SER A 41 30.60 4.12 -19.09
N PRO A 42 29.92 5.24 -19.45
CA PRO A 42 28.51 5.43 -19.14
C PRO A 42 27.59 4.72 -20.16
N ALA A 43 26.47 4.24 -19.64
CA ALA A 43 25.50 3.29 -20.21
C ALA A 43 24.87 3.57 -21.59
N GLY A 44 24.49 2.46 -22.24
CA GLY A 44 23.30 2.32 -23.09
C GLY A 44 23.58 1.64 -24.42
N ASP A 45 23.44 0.31 -24.51
CA ASP A 45 23.54 -0.55 -25.73
C ASP A 45 24.31 0.10 -26.88
N VAL A 46 25.61 0.27 -26.63
CA VAL A 46 26.56 0.77 -27.61
C VAL A 46 27.21 -0.47 -28.22
N PRO A 47 26.97 -0.82 -29.50
CA PRO A 47 27.63 -1.96 -30.11
C PRO A 47 29.14 -1.88 -29.90
N VAL A 48 29.75 -2.98 -29.47
CA VAL A 48 31.16 -3.06 -29.05
C VAL A 48 32.06 -2.27 -30.00
N GLY A 49 32.75 -1.24 -29.49
CA GLY A 49 33.59 -0.35 -30.28
C GLY A 49 32.93 0.93 -30.80
N SER A 50 31.73 1.28 -30.35
CA SER A 50 31.14 2.62 -30.55
C SER A 50 31.14 3.46 -29.26
N VAL A 51 30.99 4.78 -29.40
CA VAL A 51 30.89 5.77 -28.33
C VAL A 51 29.65 6.61 -28.61
N ARG A 52 28.92 7.03 -27.59
CA ARG A 52 27.68 7.80 -27.75
C ARG A 52 27.97 9.31 -27.87
N ASP A 53 27.41 9.94 -28.89
CA ASP A 53 27.40 11.40 -29.06
C ASP A 53 26.55 12.04 -27.95
N LEU A 54 27.15 12.95 -27.16
CA LEU A 54 26.50 13.56 -26.00
C LEU A 54 25.39 14.57 -26.34
N VAL A 55 25.35 15.05 -27.59
CA VAL A 55 24.37 16.05 -28.03
C VAL A 55 23.12 15.38 -28.58
N CYS A 56 23.28 14.39 -29.45
CA CYS A 56 22.15 13.73 -30.12
C CYS A 56 21.84 12.31 -29.62
N GLY A 57 22.75 11.66 -28.89
CA GLY A 57 22.57 10.31 -28.37
C GLY A 57 22.86 9.19 -29.37
N MET A 58 23.32 9.51 -30.58
CA MET A 58 23.66 8.52 -31.61
C MET A 58 24.97 7.79 -31.29
N ASN A 59 25.01 6.49 -31.55
CA ASN A 59 26.21 5.68 -31.36
C ASN A 59 27.12 5.84 -32.58
N VAL A 60 28.37 6.26 -32.35
CA VAL A 60 29.36 6.53 -33.41
C VAL A 60 30.61 5.70 -33.19
N ARG A 61 31.25 5.23 -34.26
CA ARG A 61 32.53 4.53 -34.16
C ARG A 61 33.66 5.56 -34.07
N PRO A 62 34.60 5.48 -33.09
CA PRO A 62 35.69 6.44 -32.94
C PRO A 62 36.51 6.71 -34.20
N ARG A 63 36.69 5.69 -35.05
CA ARG A 63 37.45 5.79 -36.32
C ARG A 63 36.77 6.64 -37.40
N THR A 64 35.46 6.78 -37.36
CA THR A 64 34.66 7.50 -38.38
C THR A 64 33.92 8.71 -37.81
N ALA A 65 34.10 8.99 -36.52
CA ALA A 65 33.44 10.09 -35.83
C ALA A 65 34.29 11.37 -35.88
N TYR A 66 33.67 12.50 -35.52
CA TYR A 66 34.35 13.78 -35.38
C TYR A 66 34.88 13.92 -33.95
N PRO A 67 36.20 13.85 -33.70
CA PRO A 67 36.77 13.94 -32.37
C PRO A 67 36.88 15.40 -31.90
N LEU A 68 36.74 15.61 -30.59
CA LEU A 68 37.07 16.86 -29.91
C LEU A 68 37.76 16.55 -28.59
N ARG A 69 38.92 17.13 -28.38
CA ARG A 69 39.68 16.93 -27.13
C ARG A 69 39.50 18.14 -26.21
N ILE A 70 39.06 17.88 -24.98
CA ILE A 70 38.97 18.89 -23.91
C ILE A 70 39.73 18.34 -22.70
N GLY A 71 40.85 18.96 -22.36
CA GLY A 71 41.76 18.49 -21.31
C GLY A 71 42.33 17.10 -21.63
N SER A 72 42.14 16.15 -20.72
CA SER A 72 42.57 14.75 -20.85
C SER A 72 41.53 13.82 -21.50
N ARG A 73 40.35 14.33 -21.89
CA ARG A 73 39.27 13.52 -22.46
C ARG A 73 39.02 13.86 -23.93
N THR A 74 38.76 12.83 -24.74
CA THR A 74 38.35 12.96 -26.15
C THR A 74 36.89 12.54 -26.28
N PHE A 75 36.07 13.44 -26.83
CA PHE A 75 34.66 13.24 -27.15
C PHE A 75 34.49 12.98 -28.64
N TYR A 76 33.49 12.17 -29.02
CA TYR A 76 33.22 11.79 -30.41
C TYR A 76 31.79 12.17 -30.82
N PHE A 77 31.65 12.81 -31.98
CA PHE A 77 30.37 13.31 -32.48
C PHE A 77 30.02 12.74 -33.85
N CYS A 78 28.73 12.69 -34.17
CA CYS A 78 28.24 12.16 -35.44
C CYS A 78 28.38 13.12 -36.63
N SER A 79 28.47 14.41 -36.34
CA SER A 79 28.54 15.48 -37.33
C SER A 79 29.30 16.67 -36.75
N THR A 80 29.86 17.51 -37.62
CA THR A 80 30.43 18.80 -37.24
C THR A 80 29.41 19.65 -36.49
N ARG A 81 28.13 19.62 -36.90
CA ARG A 81 27.02 20.30 -36.21
C ARG A 81 26.86 19.89 -34.74
N CYS A 82 26.97 18.60 -34.41
CA CYS A 82 26.88 18.14 -33.02
C CYS A 82 28.11 18.53 -32.21
N ARG A 83 29.30 18.47 -32.80
CA ARG A 83 30.54 18.96 -32.17
C ARG A 83 30.46 20.47 -31.87
N ASP A 84 30.01 21.26 -32.82
CA ASP A 84 29.98 22.73 -32.70
C ASP A 84 28.94 23.15 -31.65
N ARG A 85 27.77 22.47 -31.61
CA ARG A 85 26.75 22.67 -30.57
C ARG A 85 27.21 22.22 -29.17
N PHE A 86 28.15 21.27 -29.10
CA PHE A 86 28.79 20.89 -27.84
C PHE A 86 29.78 21.96 -27.36
N LEU A 87 30.48 22.64 -28.28
CA LEU A 87 31.42 23.72 -27.97
C LEU A 87 30.73 24.99 -27.45
N GLU A 88 29.47 25.23 -27.83
CA GLU A 88 28.68 26.37 -27.34
C GLU A 88 28.48 26.35 -25.80
N ASP A 89 28.22 25.18 -25.22
CA ASP A 89 28.10 24.99 -23.76
C ASP A 89 28.47 23.56 -23.34
N PRO A 90 29.77 23.26 -23.17
CA PRO A 90 30.23 21.91 -22.82
C PRO A 90 29.73 21.44 -21.44
N ALA A 91 29.55 22.38 -20.50
CA ALA A 91 29.19 22.08 -19.12
C ALA A 91 27.78 21.52 -18.99
N ARG A 92 26.85 21.93 -19.86
CA ARG A 92 25.49 21.39 -19.95
C ARG A 92 25.48 19.91 -20.31
N TRP A 93 26.29 19.50 -21.28
CA TRP A 93 26.31 18.13 -21.79
C TRP A 93 27.12 17.17 -20.90
N MET A 94 28.16 17.69 -20.23
CA MET A 94 28.97 16.89 -19.29
C MET A 94 28.29 16.61 -17.94
N ARG A 95 27.28 17.39 -17.54
CA ARG A 95 26.53 17.22 -16.28
C ARG A 95 25.47 16.10 -16.30
N ALA A 96 25.21 15.49 -17.45
CA ALA A 96 24.15 14.51 -17.63
C ALA A 96 24.47 12.99 -17.39
N PRO A 97 25.40 12.50 -16.53
CA PRO A 97 25.56 11.04 -16.37
C PRO A 97 24.70 10.36 -15.28
N GLN A 98 24.04 11.07 -14.35
CA GLN A 98 23.38 10.39 -13.19
C GLN A 98 21.88 10.66 -12.99
N ALA A 99 21.30 11.72 -13.56
CA ALA A 99 19.87 12.01 -13.36
C ALA A 99 18.93 11.01 -14.06
N ARG A 100 19.41 10.25 -15.06
CA ARG A 100 18.58 9.34 -15.88
C ARG A 100 18.58 7.87 -15.43
N ARG A 101 19.09 7.54 -14.24
CA ARG A 101 19.04 6.16 -13.70
C ARG A 101 17.94 5.91 -12.68
N GLY A 102 17.18 6.92 -12.26
CA GLY A 102 16.03 6.75 -11.38
C GLY A 102 14.72 6.73 -12.18
N GLY A 103 14.16 5.55 -12.39
CA GLY A 103 12.83 5.33 -13.00
C GLY A 103 11.68 5.77 -12.09
N HIS A 104 11.68 7.04 -11.66
CA HIS A 104 10.52 7.70 -11.07
C HIS A 104 10.04 8.75 -12.07
N THR A 105 8.79 8.63 -12.51
CA THR A 105 8.13 9.55 -13.46
C THR A 105 7.86 10.95 -12.89
N MET A 106 8.31 11.24 -11.66
CA MET A 106 8.24 12.56 -11.04
C MET A 106 9.60 12.89 -10.40
N GLN A 107 10.60 13.27 -11.20
CA GLN A 107 11.79 13.95 -10.67
C GLN A 107 11.56 15.47 -10.72
N GLY A 108 11.77 16.15 -9.59
CA GLY A 108 11.92 17.60 -9.55
C GLY A 108 10.81 18.38 -8.86
N LEU A 109 10.20 17.86 -7.79
CA LEU A 109 9.37 18.74 -6.95
C LEU A 109 10.28 19.71 -6.19
N PRO A 110 10.18 21.03 -6.40
CA PRO A 110 10.95 21.99 -5.62
C PRO A 110 10.68 21.80 -4.13
N THR A 111 11.72 21.86 -3.29
CA THR A 111 11.59 21.64 -1.84
C THR A 111 10.57 22.59 -1.20
N TRP A 112 10.45 23.83 -1.70
CA TRP A 112 9.47 24.80 -1.21
C TRP A 112 8.02 24.36 -1.47
N MET A 113 7.72 23.66 -2.58
CA MET A 113 6.37 23.16 -2.86
C MET A 113 5.98 22.05 -1.90
N TYR A 114 6.94 21.18 -1.55
CA TYR A 114 6.76 20.17 -0.51
C TYR A 114 6.53 20.83 0.87
N GLN A 115 7.34 21.82 1.24
CA GLN A 115 7.16 22.53 2.52
C GLN A 115 5.82 23.29 2.58
N ALA A 116 5.43 23.94 1.48
CA ALA A 116 4.16 24.63 1.37
C ALA A 116 2.98 23.67 1.47
N SER A 117 3.04 22.49 0.84
CA SER A 117 1.97 21.49 0.94
C SER A 117 1.83 20.96 2.35
N VAL A 118 2.93 20.69 3.06
CA VAL A 118 2.90 20.31 4.48
C VAL A 118 2.26 21.42 5.33
N ALA A 119 2.68 22.67 5.14
CA ALA A 119 2.13 23.81 5.87
C ALA A 119 0.62 23.98 5.61
N ILE A 120 0.19 23.91 4.35
CA ILE A 120 -1.22 24.00 3.96
C ILE A 120 -2.03 22.85 4.56
N VAL A 121 -1.55 21.61 4.50
CA VAL A 121 -2.26 20.45 5.08
C VAL A 121 -2.42 20.61 6.58
N LEU A 122 -1.39 21.08 7.30
CA LEU A 122 -1.48 21.36 8.72
C LEU A 122 -2.47 22.50 9.01
N LEU A 123 -2.34 23.63 8.30
CA LEU A 123 -3.23 24.78 8.46
C LEU A 123 -4.69 24.45 8.14
N LEU A 124 -4.96 23.68 7.08
CA LEU A 124 -6.31 23.24 6.73
C LEU A 124 -6.83 22.24 7.75
N SER A 125 -6.01 21.28 8.19
CA SER A 125 -6.46 20.31 9.19
C SER A 125 -6.82 21.00 10.50
N PHE A 126 -5.87 21.73 11.10
CA PHE A 126 -6.10 22.42 12.37
C PHE A 126 -7.12 23.56 12.22
N GLY A 127 -7.03 24.36 11.16
CA GLY A 127 -7.92 25.48 10.91
C GLY A 127 -9.36 25.06 10.65
N ILE A 128 -9.61 23.96 9.91
CA ILE A 128 -10.97 23.45 9.71
C ILE A 128 -11.52 22.90 11.03
N PHE A 129 -10.74 22.14 11.81
CA PHE A 129 -11.23 21.61 13.08
C PHE A 129 -11.49 22.71 14.11
N GLU A 130 -10.61 23.70 14.23
CA GLU A 130 -10.83 24.86 15.11
C GLU A 130 -11.98 25.73 14.62
N PHE A 131 -12.08 26.01 13.32
CA PHE A 131 -13.20 26.79 12.78
C PHE A 131 -14.53 26.08 12.97
N VAL A 132 -14.60 24.77 12.71
CA VAL A 132 -15.83 23.98 12.90
C VAL A 132 -16.19 23.90 14.38
N SER A 133 -15.23 23.65 15.28
CA SER A 133 -15.50 23.61 16.72
C SER A 133 -15.88 24.98 17.30
N TRP A 134 -15.28 26.06 16.79
CA TRP A 134 -15.63 27.43 17.14
C TRP A 134 -17.05 27.79 16.68
N ARG A 135 -17.39 27.51 15.41
CA ARG A 135 -18.74 27.77 14.87
C ARG A 135 -19.83 26.91 15.50
N ALA A 136 -19.50 25.68 15.89
CA ALA A 136 -20.43 24.76 16.53
C ALA A 136 -20.75 25.16 17.99
N GLY A 137 -19.93 26.02 18.61
CA GLY A 137 -20.09 26.41 20.01
C GLY A 137 -19.85 25.26 20.99
N LYS A 138 -19.52 25.57 22.25
CA LYS A 138 -19.18 24.59 23.31
C LYS A 138 -20.29 23.56 23.67
N ARG A 139 -21.43 23.57 22.98
CA ARG A 139 -22.62 22.75 23.28
C ARG A 139 -23.22 21.99 22.09
N ALA A 140 -22.76 22.20 20.85
CA ALA A 140 -23.23 21.34 19.78
C ALA A 140 -22.55 19.97 19.92
N PRO A 141 -23.30 18.85 19.98
CA PRO A 141 -22.67 17.55 19.83
C PRO A 141 -21.93 17.57 18.49
N VAL A 142 -20.66 17.15 18.48
CA VAL A 142 -19.82 16.92 17.28
C VAL A 142 -20.44 15.85 16.34
N VAL A 143 -21.66 15.42 16.62
CA VAL A 143 -22.45 14.47 15.87
C VAL A 143 -23.32 15.25 14.89
N PRO A 144 -22.98 15.33 13.59
CA PRO A 144 -24.02 15.58 12.60
C PRO A 144 -25.07 14.50 12.83
N ALA A 145 -26.29 14.97 13.15
CA ALA A 145 -27.36 14.19 13.73
C ALA A 145 -27.54 12.83 13.05
N ILE A 146 -27.95 11.83 13.84
CA ILE A 146 -28.45 10.53 13.40
C ILE A 146 -29.42 10.66 12.19
N ALA A 147 -30.09 11.81 12.05
CA ALA A 147 -30.92 12.23 10.92
C ALA A 147 -30.24 12.26 9.53
N ALA A 148 -28.91 12.37 9.44
CA ALA A 148 -28.20 12.35 8.16
C ALA A 148 -27.87 10.93 7.64
N ARG A 149 -28.26 9.88 8.38
CA ARG A 149 -27.97 8.49 8.01
C ARG A 149 -29.08 7.91 7.15
N LYS A 150 -28.91 7.91 5.83
CA LYS A 150 -29.90 7.36 4.89
C LYS A 150 -29.58 5.90 4.56
N PRO A 151 -30.47 4.93 4.90
CA PRO A 151 -30.27 3.53 4.50
C PRO A 151 -30.39 3.38 2.98
N LEU A 152 -29.29 3.05 2.31
CA LEU A 152 -29.29 2.77 0.87
C LEU A 152 -29.97 1.44 0.56
N THR A 153 -29.89 0.51 1.51
CA THR A 153 -30.61 -0.76 1.45
C THR A 153 -32.11 -0.62 1.66
N ALA A 154 -32.63 0.57 1.99
CA ALA A 154 -34.08 0.81 1.92
C ALA A 154 -34.60 0.68 0.47
N HIS A 155 -33.75 0.91 -0.53
CA HIS A 155 -34.13 0.65 -1.91
C HIS A 155 -34.14 -0.88 -2.19
N PRO A 156 -35.28 -1.47 -2.55
CA PRO A 156 -35.44 -2.93 -2.63
C PRO A 156 -34.52 -3.57 -3.68
N GLY A 157 -34.22 -2.84 -4.77
CA GLY A 157 -33.29 -3.30 -5.81
C GLY A 157 -31.85 -3.47 -5.31
N VAL A 158 -31.34 -2.49 -4.54
CA VAL A 158 -29.98 -2.50 -4.00
C VAL A 158 -29.84 -3.64 -2.99
N ARG A 159 -30.82 -3.78 -2.09
CA ARG A 159 -30.84 -4.84 -1.09
C ARG A 159 -30.94 -6.22 -1.70
N ARG A 160 -31.78 -6.40 -2.73
CA ARG A 160 -31.88 -7.65 -3.49
C ARG A 160 -30.56 -8.00 -4.16
N LEU A 161 -29.88 -7.03 -4.77
CA LEU A 161 -28.59 -7.25 -5.44
C LEU A 161 -27.51 -7.70 -4.44
N LEU A 162 -27.35 -6.98 -3.33
CA LEU A 162 -26.33 -7.27 -2.31
C LEU A 162 -26.58 -8.59 -1.57
N ARG A 163 -27.84 -9.04 -1.50
CA ARG A 163 -28.18 -10.35 -0.91
C ARG A 163 -27.85 -11.53 -1.79
N ARG A 164 -27.75 -11.34 -3.12
CA ARG A 164 -27.48 -12.44 -4.05
C ARG A 164 -26.04 -12.92 -3.88
N PRO A 165 -25.81 -14.19 -3.50
CA PRO A 165 -24.45 -14.73 -3.42
C PRO A 165 -23.70 -14.64 -4.75
N GLY A 166 -24.43 -14.83 -5.87
CA GLY A 166 -23.86 -14.75 -7.22
C GLY A 166 -23.26 -13.38 -7.57
N PHE A 167 -23.82 -12.28 -7.07
CA PHE A 167 -23.28 -10.93 -7.34
C PHE A 167 -21.90 -10.72 -6.70
N GLN A 168 -21.75 -11.16 -5.44
CA GLN A 168 -20.47 -11.09 -4.75
C GLN A 168 -19.43 -12.01 -5.42
N THR A 169 -19.83 -13.24 -5.78
CA THR A 169 -18.93 -14.19 -6.44
C THR A 169 -18.52 -13.70 -7.83
N SER A 170 -19.43 -13.12 -8.62
CA SER A 170 -19.10 -12.59 -9.95
C SER A 170 -18.15 -11.39 -9.87
N ALA A 171 -18.39 -10.46 -8.95
CA ALA A 171 -17.49 -9.32 -8.74
C ALA A 171 -16.08 -9.75 -8.31
N ARG A 172 -15.98 -10.77 -7.45
CA ARG A 172 -14.70 -11.38 -7.06
C ARG A 172 -14.03 -12.10 -8.21
N LEU A 173 -14.77 -12.86 -9.03
CA LEU A 173 -14.22 -13.55 -10.19
C LEU A 173 -13.63 -12.56 -11.20
N MET A 174 -14.34 -11.47 -11.47
CA MET A 174 -13.82 -10.40 -12.33
C MET A 174 -12.53 -9.81 -11.76
N MET A 175 -12.49 -9.49 -10.46
CA MET A 175 -11.30 -8.93 -9.84
C MET A 175 -10.13 -9.93 -9.80
N VAL A 176 -10.41 -11.22 -9.57
CA VAL A 176 -9.39 -12.28 -9.64
C VAL A 176 -8.83 -12.42 -11.05
N ALA A 177 -9.67 -12.35 -12.09
CA ALA A 177 -9.20 -12.39 -13.47
C ALA A 177 -8.26 -11.22 -13.79
N ILE A 178 -8.62 -10.00 -13.39
CA ILE A 178 -7.75 -8.80 -13.51
C ILE A 178 -6.44 -9.00 -12.75
N PHE A 179 -6.52 -9.52 -11.52
CA PHE A 179 -5.35 -9.75 -10.68
C PHE A 179 -4.39 -10.80 -11.26
N LEU A 180 -4.91 -11.92 -11.77
CA LEU A 180 -4.11 -12.95 -12.43
C LEU A 180 -3.49 -12.42 -13.74
N PHE A 181 -4.22 -11.58 -14.47
CA PHE A 181 -3.69 -10.89 -15.65
C PHE A 181 -2.53 -9.94 -15.29
N ILE A 182 -2.63 -9.18 -14.19
CA ILE A 182 -1.54 -8.33 -13.68
C ILE A 182 -0.31 -9.17 -13.31
N ILE A 183 -0.49 -10.30 -12.63
CA ILE A 183 0.62 -11.21 -12.31
C ILE A 183 1.28 -11.73 -13.59
N TYR A 184 0.48 -12.20 -14.55
CA TYR A 184 0.96 -12.69 -15.83
C TYR A 184 1.75 -11.62 -16.59
N ALA A 185 1.18 -10.41 -16.72
CA ALA A 185 1.82 -9.29 -17.38
C ALA A 185 3.11 -8.83 -16.67
N GLY A 186 3.17 -8.87 -15.34
CA GLY A 186 4.36 -8.53 -14.59
C GLY A 186 5.49 -9.55 -14.76
N LEU A 187 5.18 -10.85 -14.76
CA LEU A 187 6.18 -11.92 -14.89
C LEU A 187 6.70 -12.10 -16.31
N PHE A 188 5.79 -12.15 -17.29
CA PHE A 188 6.07 -12.53 -18.68
C PHE A 188 6.02 -11.37 -19.67
N GLY A 189 5.45 -10.22 -19.27
CA GLY A 189 5.40 -9.04 -20.13
C GLY A 189 6.72 -8.29 -20.23
N ASN A 190 6.70 -7.19 -20.99
CA ASN A 190 7.86 -6.31 -21.20
C ASN A 190 8.36 -5.76 -19.85
N GLN A 191 9.65 -5.88 -19.54
CA GLN A 191 10.17 -5.42 -18.24
C GLN A 191 10.43 -3.92 -18.16
N ASN A 192 10.13 -3.17 -19.21
CA ASN A 192 10.09 -1.71 -19.17
C ASN A 192 8.76 -1.23 -18.54
N PRO A 193 8.79 -0.48 -17.41
CA PRO A 193 7.60 -0.01 -16.70
C PRO A 193 6.63 0.81 -17.55
N THR A 194 7.13 1.57 -18.53
CA THR A 194 6.27 2.43 -19.37
C THR A 194 5.46 1.63 -20.38
N MET A 195 5.93 0.42 -20.71
CA MET A 195 5.29 -0.49 -21.66
C MET A 195 4.59 -1.66 -20.97
N ASN A 196 4.67 -1.76 -19.64
CA ASN A 196 4.07 -2.83 -18.87
C ASN A 196 2.83 -2.35 -18.12
N ILE A 197 1.73 -3.05 -18.32
CA ILE A 197 0.45 -2.72 -17.70
C ILE A 197 0.42 -3.03 -16.19
N ALA A 198 1.28 -3.92 -15.67
CA ALA A 198 1.23 -4.35 -14.28
C ALA A 198 1.61 -3.24 -13.28
N PRO A 199 2.75 -2.52 -13.42
CA PRO A 199 3.03 -1.37 -12.57
C PRO A 199 2.03 -0.22 -12.74
N LEU A 200 1.57 0.03 -13.96
CA LEU A 200 0.58 1.07 -14.25
C LEU A 200 -0.75 0.81 -13.51
N LEU A 201 -1.33 -0.37 -13.70
CA LEU A 201 -2.59 -0.72 -13.04
C LEU A 201 -2.45 -0.77 -11.53
N THR A 202 -1.34 -1.29 -11.00
CA THR A 202 -1.17 -1.49 -9.55
C THR A 202 -0.82 -0.19 -8.83
N TRP A 203 0.25 0.49 -9.24
CA TRP A 203 0.80 1.61 -8.49
C TRP A 203 0.22 2.96 -8.90
N THR A 204 -0.31 3.09 -10.12
CA THR A 204 -0.90 4.34 -10.59
C THR A 204 -2.42 4.32 -10.44
N ILE A 205 -3.09 3.38 -11.11
CA ILE A 205 -4.57 3.38 -11.18
C ILE A 205 -5.18 2.85 -9.89
N TRP A 206 -4.78 1.66 -9.45
CA TRP A 206 -5.37 1.01 -8.28
C TRP A 206 -5.06 1.76 -6.99
N TRP A 207 -3.80 2.19 -6.78
CA TRP A 207 -3.44 2.93 -5.58
C TRP A 207 -4.18 4.26 -5.45
N ALA A 208 -4.24 5.07 -6.52
CA ALA A 208 -5.00 6.32 -6.52
C ALA A 208 -6.51 6.06 -6.38
N GLY A 209 -7.02 5.08 -7.12
CA GLY A 209 -8.43 4.68 -7.07
C GLY A 209 -8.87 4.16 -5.70
N LEU A 210 -7.98 3.48 -4.96
CA LEU A 210 -8.26 2.94 -3.63
C LEU A 210 -8.59 4.05 -2.63
N ILE A 211 -7.93 5.20 -2.71
CA ILE A 211 -8.19 6.35 -1.82
C ILE A 211 -9.64 6.83 -1.99
N PHE A 212 -10.06 7.08 -3.24
CA PHE A 212 -11.43 7.50 -3.54
C PHE A 212 -12.44 6.40 -3.20
N LEU A 213 -12.12 5.15 -3.50
CA LEU A 213 -12.97 4.01 -3.17
C LEU A 213 -13.23 3.93 -1.67
N ILE A 214 -12.22 4.18 -0.83
CA ILE A 214 -12.38 4.17 0.62
C ILE A 214 -13.19 5.38 1.10
N LEU A 215 -12.88 6.57 0.60
CA LEU A 215 -13.59 7.79 0.99
C LEU A 215 -15.09 7.70 0.69
N TYR A 216 -15.46 7.20 -0.49
CA TYR A 216 -16.86 7.13 -0.89
C TYR A 216 -17.56 5.85 -0.45
N PHE A 217 -16.90 4.69 -0.56
CA PHE A 217 -17.53 3.38 -0.40
C PHE A 217 -17.00 2.57 0.79
N GLY A 218 -16.17 3.17 1.65
CA GLY A 218 -15.55 2.47 2.78
C GLY A 218 -14.71 1.30 2.30
N LYS A 219 -14.84 0.13 2.93
CA LYS A 219 -13.96 -1.02 2.62
C LYS A 219 -14.47 -1.89 1.47
N ALA A 220 -15.05 -1.26 0.45
CA ALA A 220 -15.54 -1.94 -0.75
C ALA A 220 -14.44 -2.72 -1.49
N TRP A 221 -13.17 -2.28 -1.43
CA TRP A 221 -12.05 -3.09 -1.92
C TRP A 221 -11.99 -4.48 -1.26
N CYS A 222 -12.19 -4.55 0.06
CA CYS A 222 -12.19 -5.81 0.79
C CYS A 222 -13.38 -6.73 0.42
N TYR A 223 -14.47 -6.17 -0.11
CA TYR A 223 -15.60 -6.95 -0.63
C TYR A 223 -15.22 -7.75 -1.88
N VAL A 224 -14.48 -7.12 -2.81
CA VAL A 224 -14.03 -7.71 -4.09
C VAL A 224 -12.58 -8.23 -4.08
N CYS A 225 -11.93 -8.21 -2.93
CA CYS A 225 -10.50 -8.49 -2.78
C CYS A 225 -10.08 -9.82 -3.45
N PRO A 226 -9.14 -9.81 -4.42
CA PRO A 226 -8.74 -11.01 -5.14
C PRO A 226 -7.90 -11.95 -4.27
N TRP A 227 -7.06 -11.41 -3.37
CA TRP A 227 -6.26 -12.20 -2.43
C TRP A 227 -7.14 -13.07 -1.52
N ASP A 228 -8.16 -12.46 -0.93
CA ASP A 228 -9.08 -13.13 -0.03
C ASP A 228 -10.00 -14.10 -0.77
N ALA A 229 -10.43 -13.75 -1.98
CA ALA A 229 -11.24 -14.63 -2.83
C ALA A 229 -10.48 -15.92 -3.17
N LEU A 230 -9.25 -15.81 -3.70
CA LEU A 230 -8.40 -16.95 -4.03
C LEU A 230 -8.08 -17.79 -2.80
N ALA A 231 -7.70 -17.17 -1.69
CA ALA A 231 -7.43 -17.88 -0.44
C ALA A 231 -8.65 -18.65 0.08
N THR A 232 -9.83 -18.04 0.05
CA THR A 232 -11.09 -18.68 0.49
C THR A 232 -11.49 -19.84 -0.43
N TRP A 233 -11.39 -19.65 -1.75
CA TRP A 233 -11.75 -20.69 -2.72
C TRP A 233 -10.81 -21.89 -2.65
N LEU A 234 -9.52 -21.65 -2.44
CA LEU A 234 -8.53 -22.69 -2.24
C LEU A 234 -8.74 -23.43 -0.91
N GLU A 235 -8.99 -22.71 0.19
CA GLU A 235 -9.27 -23.31 1.50
C GLU A 235 -10.52 -24.21 1.49
N ARG A 236 -11.56 -23.82 0.75
CA ARG A 236 -12.85 -24.54 0.71
C ARG A 236 -13.03 -25.49 -0.46
N LEU A 237 -12.10 -25.47 -1.42
CA LEU A 237 -12.22 -26.15 -2.72
C LEU A 237 -13.59 -25.88 -3.39
N SER A 238 -14.10 -24.65 -3.27
CA SER A 238 -15.41 -24.26 -3.80
C SER A 238 -15.52 -22.76 -4.01
N LEU A 239 -16.21 -22.39 -5.08
CA LEU A 239 -16.59 -20.99 -5.36
C LEU A 239 -17.88 -20.56 -4.63
N LYS A 240 -18.63 -21.52 -4.07
CA LYS A 240 -19.92 -21.29 -3.42
C LYS A 240 -19.75 -21.07 -1.91
N SER A 241 -20.55 -20.15 -1.36
CA SER A 241 -20.77 -19.95 0.09
C SER A 241 -22.28 -20.07 0.35
N PRO A 242 -22.72 -20.69 1.47
CA PRO A 242 -21.92 -21.21 2.58
C PRO A 242 -21.40 -22.65 2.38
N ARG A 243 -20.16 -22.93 2.81
CA ARG A 243 -19.62 -24.30 2.93
C ARG A 243 -18.88 -24.43 4.25
N ARG A 244 -19.37 -25.29 5.14
CA ARG A 244 -18.84 -25.46 6.51
C ARG A 244 -17.64 -26.39 6.61
N SER A 245 -17.21 -27.04 5.51
CA SER A 245 -16.05 -27.91 5.44
C SER A 245 -14.99 -27.34 4.48
N GLY A 246 -13.73 -27.44 4.88
CA GLY A 246 -12.57 -26.93 4.14
C GLY A 246 -11.30 -27.59 4.65
N LEU A 247 -10.19 -27.37 3.95
CA LEU A 247 -8.85 -27.88 4.27
C LEU A 247 -8.20 -27.14 5.46
N GLY A 248 -8.82 -26.08 5.96
CA GLY A 248 -8.26 -25.24 7.02
C GLY A 248 -8.15 -25.93 8.38
N LEU A 249 -6.99 -25.75 9.04
CA LEU A 249 -6.68 -26.24 10.39
C LEU A 249 -7.49 -25.53 11.49
N ARG A 250 -8.06 -24.35 11.19
CA ARG A 250 -8.90 -23.53 12.09
C ARG A 250 -8.25 -23.21 13.43
N LEU A 251 -6.93 -22.99 13.43
CA LEU A 251 -6.22 -22.59 14.64
C LEU A 251 -6.59 -21.14 15.02
N PRO A 252 -6.75 -20.83 16.30
CA PRO A 252 -6.97 -19.45 16.71
C PRO A 252 -5.72 -18.61 16.45
N TRP A 253 -5.90 -17.37 15.97
CA TRP A 253 -4.80 -16.44 15.80
C TRP A 253 -4.04 -16.22 17.13
N PRO A 254 -2.69 -16.26 17.15
CA PRO A 254 -1.89 -16.20 18.37
C PRO A 254 -2.23 -14.97 19.22
N ARG A 255 -2.43 -15.15 20.53
CA ARG A 255 -2.86 -14.07 21.43
C ARG A 255 -1.94 -12.84 21.38
N ARG A 256 -0.62 -13.04 21.31
CA ARG A 256 0.39 -11.97 21.23
C ARG A 256 0.32 -11.15 19.94
N MET A 257 -0.25 -11.72 18.87
CA MET A 257 -0.37 -11.08 17.55
C MET A 257 -1.79 -10.57 17.28
N ARG A 258 -2.70 -10.54 18.28
CA ARG A 258 -4.05 -9.95 18.16
C ARG A 258 -4.03 -8.42 18.23
N ASN A 259 -3.06 -7.84 17.55
CA ASN A 259 -2.84 -6.41 17.37
C ASN A 259 -2.51 -6.18 15.89
N ILE A 260 -2.44 -4.92 15.50
CA ILE A 260 -2.18 -4.56 14.10
C ILE A 260 -0.69 -4.38 13.79
N TRP A 261 0.20 -4.60 14.77
CA TRP A 261 1.64 -4.42 14.62
C TRP A 261 2.25 -5.24 13.48
N PHE A 262 1.74 -6.46 13.26
CA PHE A 262 2.18 -7.27 12.14
C PHE A 262 1.91 -6.59 10.79
N ALA A 263 0.71 -6.02 10.61
CA ALA A 263 0.36 -5.26 9.40
C ALA A 263 1.16 -3.95 9.29
N VAL A 264 1.42 -3.26 10.41
CA VAL A 264 2.24 -2.03 10.46
C VAL A 264 3.66 -2.31 10.02
N ILE A 265 4.30 -3.36 10.56
CA ILE A 265 5.66 -3.76 10.19
C ILE A 265 5.70 -4.13 8.71
N LEU A 266 4.73 -4.91 8.23
CA LEU A 266 4.65 -5.27 6.81
C LEU A 266 4.49 -4.04 5.91
N PHE A 267 3.70 -3.04 6.33
CA PHE A 267 3.55 -1.78 5.61
C PHE A 267 4.87 -1.00 5.56
N VAL A 268 5.56 -0.82 6.69
CA VAL A 268 6.85 -0.10 6.76
C VAL A 268 7.92 -0.82 5.92
N LEU A 269 7.99 -2.15 6.00
CA LEU A 269 8.92 -2.95 5.20
C LEU A 269 8.60 -2.84 3.70
N LEU A 270 7.31 -2.92 3.33
CA LEU A 270 6.89 -2.76 1.94
C LEU A 270 7.28 -1.37 1.42
N THR A 271 7.05 -0.30 2.19
CA THR A 271 7.46 1.06 1.83
C THR A 271 8.97 1.19 1.67
N TRP A 272 9.75 0.57 2.57
CA TRP A 272 11.21 0.56 2.45
C TRP A 272 11.65 -0.14 1.16
N VAL A 273 11.03 -1.28 0.82
CA VAL A 273 11.29 -2.00 -0.43
C VAL A 273 10.85 -1.18 -1.65
N GLU A 274 9.71 -0.50 -1.54
CA GLU A 274 9.10 0.30 -2.60
C GLU A 274 9.99 1.48 -3.01
N LEU A 275 10.38 2.29 -2.02
CA LEU A 275 11.14 3.52 -2.24
C LEU A 275 12.65 3.29 -2.23
N GLY A 276 13.14 2.39 -1.38
CA GLY A 276 14.58 2.12 -1.23
C GLY A 276 15.14 1.29 -2.37
N MET A 277 14.40 0.28 -2.85
CA MET A 277 14.82 -0.58 -3.97
C MET A 277 14.10 -0.25 -5.29
N GLY A 278 13.16 0.69 -5.30
CA GLY A 278 12.47 1.11 -6.52
C GLY A 278 11.62 0.00 -7.14
N ILE A 279 10.98 -0.85 -6.32
CA ILE A 279 10.26 -2.04 -6.79
C ILE A 279 9.12 -1.72 -7.78
N THR A 280 8.59 -0.50 -7.71
CA THR A 280 7.54 0.02 -8.59
C THR A 280 8.02 0.21 -10.03
N SER A 281 9.34 0.33 -10.23
CA SER A 281 9.99 0.43 -11.54
C SER A 281 10.41 -0.91 -12.14
N ILE A 282 10.08 -2.04 -11.50
CA ILE A 282 10.41 -3.38 -12.00
C ILE A 282 9.11 -4.21 -12.08
N PRO A 283 8.56 -4.48 -13.28
CA PRO A 283 7.29 -5.20 -13.43
C PRO A 283 7.27 -6.57 -12.77
N ARG A 284 8.32 -7.37 -12.93
CA ARG A 284 8.47 -8.67 -12.24
C ARG A 284 8.38 -8.55 -10.74
N ALA A 285 8.99 -7.52 -10.17
CA ALA A 285 9.03 -7.34 -8.73
C ALA A 285 7.65 -6.95 -8.18
N THR A 286 6.85 -6.20 -8.96
CA THR A 286 5.43 -5.96 -8.66
C THR A 286 4.63 -7.27 -8.62
N ALA A 287 4.83 -8.17 -9.59
CA ALA A 287 4.16 -9.48 -9.59
C ALA A 287 4.58 -10.35 -8.40
N TRP A 288 5.87 -10.34 -8.02
CA TRP A 288 6.35 -11.04 -6.83
C TRP A 288 5.71 -10.52 -5.54
N VAL A 289 5.59 -9.19 -5.37
CA VAL A 289 4.87 -8.61 -4.22
C VAL A 289 3.42 -9.12 -4.18
N ALA A 290 2.72 -9.13 -5.32
CA ALA A 290 1.36 -9.64 -5.41
C ALA A 290 1.26 -11.13 -5.01
N LEU A 291 2.21 -11.96 -5.46
CA LEU A 291 2.30 -13.39 -5.13
C LEU A 291 2.63 -13.63 -3.65
N ILE A 292 3.51 -12.83 -3.06
CA ILE A 292 3.88 -12.93 -1.64
C ILE A 292 2.66 -12.62 -0.76
N ILE A 293 1.94 -11.53 -1.05
CA ILE A 293 0.72 -11.17 -0.31
C ILE A 293 -0.36 -12.25 -0.49
N LEU A 294 -0.50 -12.81 -1.70
CA LEU A 294 -1.39 -13.94 -1.96
C LEU A 294 -0.99 -15.17 -1.13
N GLY A 295 0.30 -15.51 -1.10
CA GLY A 295 0.84 -16.60 -0.30
C GLY A 295 0.54 -16.43 1.19
N LEU A 296 0.74 -15.22 1.73
CA LEU A 296 0.38 -14.89 3.12
C LEU A 296 -1.13 -15.06 3.38
N ALA A 297 -1.98 -14.63 2.45
CA ALA A 297 -3.43 -14.81 2.56
C ALA A 297 -3.84 -16.29 2.52
N ILE A 298 -3.28 -17.09 1.60
CA ILE A 298 -3.53 -18.53 1.47
C ILE A 298 -3.07 -19.27 2.71
N VAL A 299 -1.82 -19.07 3.14
CA VAL A 299 -1.27 -19.72 4.33
C VAL A 299 -2.10 -19.37 5.55
N SER A 300 -2.50 -18.10 5.70
CA SER A 300 -3.37 -17.74 6.81
C SER A 300 -4.75 -18.37 6.73
N ALA A 301 -5.36 -18.51 5.55
CA ALA A 301 -6.66 -19.14 5.41
C ALA A 301 -6.60 -20.64 5.74
N LEU A 302 -5.52 -21.32 5.35
CA LEU A 302 -5.30 -22.74 5.64
C LEU A 302 -4.95 -23.00 7.12
N VAL A 303 -4.26 -22.07 7.79
CA VAL A 303 -3.80 -22.28 9.17
C VAL A 303 -4.79 -21.76 10.20
N PHE A 304 -5.31 -20.54 10.01
CA PHE A 304 -6.05 -19.82 11.03
C PHE A 304 -7.56 -19.83 10.79
N ASP A 305 -8.34 -19.68 11.86
CA ASP A 305 -9.79 -19.61 11.77
C ASP A 305 -10.28 -18.29 11.13
N ARG A 306 -11.34 -18.42 10.33
CA ARG A 306 -11.99 -17.36 9.54
C ARG A 306 -10.98 -16.48 8.79
N LYS A 307 -11.31 -15.20 8.60
CA LYS A 307 -10.46 -14.23 7.89
C LYS A 307 -9.59 -13.45 8.87
N SER A 308 -8.85 -14.18 9.72
CA SER A 308 -7.97 -13.59 10.74
C SER A 308 -6.88 -12.70 10.13
N PHE A 309 -6.30 -13.07 8.98
CA PHE A 309 -5.35 -12.21 8.27
C PHE A 309 -5.96 -10.87 7.85
N CYS A 310 -7.19 -10.86 7.32
CA CYS A 310 -7.88 -9.62 6.97
C CYS A 310 -8.12 -8.71 8.19
N ARG A 311 -8.27 -9.29 9.39
CA ARG A 311 -8.46 -8.54 10.64
C ARG A 311 -7.15 -7.97 11.20
N TYR A 312 -6.08 -8.78 11.24
CA TYR A 312 -4.86 -8.45 11.99
C TYR A 312 -3.62 -8.17 11.11
N GLY A 313 -3.52 -8.77 9.92
CA GLY A 313 -2.26 -8.81 9.17
C GLY A 313 -2.26 -8.23 7.76
N CYS A 314 -3.41 -8.05 7.13
CA CYS A 314 -3.50 -7.45 5.82
C CYS A 314 -3.19 -5.94 5.90
N LEU A 315 -2.06 -5.52 5.33
CA LEU A 315 -1.65 -4.11 5.31
C LEU A 315 -2.72 -3.22 4.67
N VAL A 316 -3.24 -3.62 3.50
CA VAL A 316 -4.27 -2.87 2.78
C VAL A 316 -5.56 -2.82 3.61
N GLY A 317 -5.93 -3.92 4.25
CA GLY A 317 -7.12 -4.02 5.10
C GLY A 317 -7.05 -3.16 6.36
N ARG A 318 -5.84 -2.93 6.91
CA ARG A 318 -5.63 -2.10 8.09
C ARG A 318 -5.54 -0.62 7.77
N VAL A 319 -4.82 -0.25 6.72
CA VAL A 319 -4.74 1.14 6.25
C VAL A 319 -6.12 1.61 5.78
N SER A 320 -6.82 0.80 4.95
CA SER A 320 -8.21 1.10 4.56
C SER A 320 -9.20 1.06 5.72
N GLY A 321 -8.91 0.26 6.76
CA GLY A 321 -9.62 0.25 8.03
C GLY A 321 -9.70 1.63 8.67
N LEU A 322 -8.53 2.24 8.85
CA LEU A 322 -8.42 3.55 9.48
C LEU A 322 -9.04 4.66 8.60
N TYR A 323 -8.78 4.64 7.29
CA TYR A 323 -9.39 5.61 6.38
C TYR A 323 -10.91 5.46 6.24
N ALA A 324 -11.46 4.26 6.44
CA ALA A 324 -12.90 4.04 6.42
C ALA A 324 -13.63 4.77 7.56
N LEU A 325 -12.94 5.26 8.60
CA LEU A 325 -13.57 6.13 9.61
C LEU A 325 -14.09 7.44 8.99
N PHE A 326 -13.49 7.89 7.89
CA PHE A 326 -13.91 9.04 7.11
C PHE A 326 -14.90 8.71 5.99
N SER A 327 -15.23 7.43 5.75
CA SER A 327 -16.04 7.03 4.60
C SER A 327 -17.48 7.51 4.65
N SER A 328 -18.09 7.76 3.49
CA SER A 328 -19.53 8.06 3.39
C SER A 328 -20.45 6.84 3.48
N LEU A 329 -19.93 5.62 3.39
CA LEU A 329 -20.72 4.39 3.57
C LEU A 329 -20.33 3.65 4.84
N GLU A 330 -21.34 3.09 5.50
CA GLU A 330 -21.17 2.19 6.64
C GLU A 330 -22.13 1.01 6.58
N LEU A 331 -21.76 -0.08 7.25
CA LEU A 331 -22.65 -1.20 7.53
C LEU A 331 -22.92 -1.24 9.02
N ARG A 332 -24.20 -1.17 9.40
CA ARG A 332 -24.64 -1.13 10.81
C ARG A 332 -25.99 -1.84 10.98
N ALA A 333 -26.35 -2.10 12.23
CA ALA A 333 -27.74 -2.40 12.57
C ALA A 333 -28.61 -1.17 12.25
N GLU A 334 -29.79 -1.43 11.68
CA GLU A 334 -30.78 -0.39 11.39
C GLU A 334 -31.41 0.09 12.69
N ASP A 335 -31.97 -0.84 13.47
CA ASP A 335 -32.47 -0.60 14.83
C ASP A 335 -31.67 -1.39 15.88
N GLU A 336 -31.03 -0.68 16.82
CA GLU A 336 -30.31 -1.33 17.91
C GLU A 336 -31.23 -2.16 18.83
N ALA A 337 -32.49 -1.77 19.02
CA ALA A 337 -33.43 -2.46 19.89
C ALA A 337 -33.75 -3.86 19.37
N VAL A 338 -34.01 -3.99 18.06
CA VAL A 338 -34.19 -5.29 17.38
C VAL A 338 -32.94 -6.15 17.48
N CYS A 339 -31.75 -5.54 17.33
CA CYS A 339 -30.49 -6.28 17.53
C CYS A 339 -30.28 -6.73 18.97
N ARG A 340 -30.79 -5.99 19.98
CA ARG A 340 -30.68 -6.37 21.40
C ARG A 340 -31.59 -7.53 21.78
N SER A 341 -32.76 -7.65 21.16
CA SER A 341 -33.72 -8.73 21.41
C SER A 341 -33.41 -10.03 20.64
N CYS A 342 -32.64 -9.95 19.56
CA CYS A 342 -32.20 -11.11 18.78
C CYS A 342 -31.39 -12.10 19.65
N LYS A 343 -31.83 -13.37 19.73
CA LYS A 343 -31.15 -14.43 20.50
C LYS A 343 -30.25 -15.34 19.66
N THR A 344 -30.53 -15.49 18.36
CA THR A 344 -29.84 -16.45 17.49
C THR A 344 -28.42 -15.99 17.17
N HIS A 345 -28.26 -14.69 16.91
CA HIS A 345 -27.01 -14.03 16.52
C HIS A 345 -26.41 -14.61 15.21
N ASP A 346 -27.26 -14.95 14.25
CA ASP A 346 -26.85 -15.54 12.96
C ASP A 346 -25.90 -14.65 12.16
N CYS A 347 -25.99 -13.33 12.32
CA CYS A 347 -25.06 -12.39 11.69
C CYS A 347 -23.59 -12.61 12.09
N PHE A 348 -23.35 -13.23 13.26
CA PHE A 348 -22.01 -13.56 13.76
C PHE A 348 -21.66 -15.05 13.62
N LYS A 349 -22.65 -15.93 13.83
CA LYS A 349 -22.47 -17.40 13.79
C LYS A 349 -22.58 -18.00 12.38
N GLY A 350 -23.36 -17.37 11.51
CA GLY A 350 -23.78 -17.93 10.23
C GLY A 350 -25.00 -18.83 10.35
N ASN A 351 -25.68 -19.06 9.23
CA ASN A 351 -26.81 -19.99 9.10
C ASN A 351 -26.82 -20.58 7.69
N ASP A 352 -27.92 -21.19 7.25
CA ASP A 352 -27.99 -21.84 5.94
C ASP A 352 -28.01 -20.86 4.77
N ARG A 353 -28.26 -19.56 5.04
CA ARG A 353 -28.30 -18.50 4.02
C ARG A 353 -26.93 -17.89 3.74
N GLY A 354 -25.93 -18.09 4.61
CA GLY A 354 -24.63 -17.47 4.47
C GLY A 354 -23.71 -17.68 5.67
N ASP A 355 -22.46 -17.24 5.53
CA ASP A 355 -21.45 -17.41 6.56
C ASP A 355 -21.64 -16.41 7.71
N GLY A 356 -21.10 -16.72 8.89
CA GLY A 356 -21.00 -15.75 9.96
C GLY A 356 -19.99 -14.65 9.63
N CYS A 357 -19.95 -13.58 10.43
CA CYS A 357 -18.98 -12.51 10.22
C CYS A 357 -17.53 -13.05 10.20
N PRO A 358 -16.81 -12.91 9.08
CA PRO A 358 -15.53 -13.58 8.89
C PRO A 358 -14.37 -12.89 9.63
N THR A 359 -14.53 -11.62 10.01
CA THR A 359 -13.55 -10.87 10.79
C THR A 359 -13.94 -10.73 12.25
N PHE A 360 -14.85 -11.57 12.76
CA PHE A 360 -15.33 -11.56 14.16
C PHE A 360 -15.89 -10.20 14.60
N GLU A 361 -16.50 -9.45 13.68
CA GLU A 361 -17.21 -8.22 14.00
C GLU A 361 -18.66 -8.55 14.36
N PHE A 362 -19.21 -7.92 15.40
CA PHE A 362 -20.57 -8.19 15.84
C PHE A 362 -21.46 -6.96 15.68
N PRO A 363 -22.36 -6.93 14.67
CA PRO A 363 -23.15 -5.74 14.34
C PRO A 363 -23.93 -5.13 15.51
N ARG A 364 -24.29 -5.92 16.53
CA ARG A 364 -25.02 -5.47 17.72
C ARG A 364 -24.25 -4.43 18.55
N VAL A 365 -22.92 -4.49 18.57
CA VAL A 365 -22.06 -3.61 19.38
C VAL A 365 -21.08 -2.82 18.52
N MET A 366 -21.16 -2.97 17.21
CA MET A 366 -20.26 -2.38 16.24
C MET A 366 -20.51 -0.87 16.14
N LYS A 367 -19.55 -0.07 16.62
CA LYS A 367 -19.61 1.39 16.55
C LYS A 367 -18.78 1.98 15.41
N GLU A 368 -17.71 1.28 15.02
CA GLU A 368 -16.72 1.73 14.04
C GLU A 368 -16.53 0.73 12.90
N SER A 369 -16.22 1.23 11.70
CA SER A 369 -16.08 0.41 10.49
C SER A 369 -14.69 -0.18 10.28
N THR A 370 -13.75 0.08 11.21
CA THR A 370 -12.32 -0.25 11.10
C THR A 370 -12.05 -1.73 10.78
N TYR A 371 -12.76 -2.65 11.45
CA TYR A 371 -12.55 -4.10 11.35
C TYR A 371 -13.54 -4.82 10.43
N CYS A 372 -14.62 -4.16 10.02
CA CYS A 372 -15.51 -4.71 9.01
C CYS A 372 -14.81 -4.73 7.66
N ILE A 373 -15.12 -5.72 6.82
CA ILE A 373 -14.60 -5.83 5.45
C ILE A 373 -15.71 -5.66 4.41
N LEU A 374 -16.85 -5.14 4.83
CA LEU A 374 -18.05 -4.93 4.03
C LEU A 374 -18.49 -6.18 3.23
N CYS A 375 -18.27 -7.38 3.79
CA CYS A 375 -18.55 -8.64 3.10
C CYS A 375 -20.04 -8.94 2.88
N THR A 376 -20.95 -8.17 3.49
CA THR A 376 -22.42 -8.32 3.41
C THR A 376 -23.01 -9.64 3.92
N GLU A 377 -22.22 -10.55 4.49
CA GLU A 377 -22.74 -11.82 5.00
C GLU A 377 -23.80 -11.63 6.10
N CYS A 378 -23.60 -10.66 7.00
CA CYS A 378 -24.58 -10.30 8.03
C CYS A 378 -25.91 -9.78 7.45
N LEU A 379 -25.92 -9.19 6.24
CA LEU A 379 -27.13 -8.75 5.54
C LEU A 379 -27.95 -9.95 5.02
N LYS A 380 -27.28 -11.07 4.70
CA LYS A 380 -27.88 -12.30 4.19
C LYS A 380 -28.39 -13.20 5.32
N THR A 381 -27.65 -13.25 6.41
CA THR A 381 -27.90 -14.17 7.53
C THR A 381 -28.82 -13.59 8.61
N CYS A 382 -29.02 -12.28 8.69
CA CYS A 382 -29.89 -11.68 9.72
C CYS A 382 -31.35 -12.18 9.60
N PRO A 383 -31.92 -12.82 10.65
CA PRO A 383 -33.29 -13.32 10.62
C PRO A 383 -34.35 -12.21 10.69
N HIS A 384 -34.02 -11.07 11.33
CA HIS A 384 -34.90 -9.92 11.50
C HIS A 384 -34.70 -8.84 10.46
N ASP A 385 -33.86 -9.08 9.45
CA ASP A 385 -33.65 -8.15 8.35
C ASP A 385 -33.15 -6.74 8.77
N ASN A 386 -32.45 -6.69 9.90
CA ASN A 386 -32.14 -5.45 10.62
C ASN A 386 -30.71 -4.93 10.34
N ILE A 387 -30.07 -5.36 9.26
CA ILE A 387 -28.74 -4.91 8.87
C ILE A 387 -28.89 -4.06 7.63
N ALA A 388 -28.29 -2.86 7.64
CA ALA A 388 -28.36 -1.91 6.55
C ALA A 388 -26.99 -1.37 6.16
N ILE A 389 -26.82 -1.07 4.87
CA ILE A 389 -25.74 -0.19 4.41
C ILE A 389 -26.32 1.22 4.34
N ARG A 390 -25.74 2.14 5.09
CA ARG A 390 -26.22 3.51 5.23
C ARG A 390 -25.18 4.49 4.69
N ALA A 391 -25.66 5.54 4.04
CA ALA A 391 -24.86 6.72 3.79
C ALA A 391 -24.71 7.50 5.10
N ARG A 392 -23.53 8.07 5.35
CA ARG A 392 -23.20 8.88 6.52
C ARG A 392 -22.35 10.09 6.10
N PRO A 393 -22.37 11.18 6.88
CA PRO A 393 -21.40 12.26 6.73
C PRO A 393 -19.96 11.75 6.94
N TRP A 394 -19.00 12.36 6.26
CA TRP A 394 -17.59 12.04 6.43
C TRP A 394 -17.14 12.24 7.87
N GLY A 395 -16.32 11.31 8.37
CA GLY A 395 -15.73 11.39 9.72
C GLY A 395 -16.68 11.06 10.87
N ALA A 396 -17.92 10.65 10.61
CA ALA A 396 -18.90 10.38 11.67
C ALA A 396 -18.48 9.27 12.65
N ASP A 397 -17.61 8.32 12.25
CA ASP A 397 -17.07 7.30 13.16
C ASP A 397 -15.99 7.84 14.09
N LEU A 398 -15.34 8.97 13.78
CA LEU A 398 -14.31 9.56 14.65
C LEU A 398 -14.90 10.10 15.94
N ALA A 399 -16.14 10.59 15.87
CA ALA A 399 -16.90 11.02 17.03
C ALA A 399 -17.44 9.83 17.83
N ALA A 400 -17.51 8.63 17.24
CA ALA A 400 -17.96 7.44 17.92
C ALA A 400 -16.83 6.94 18.83
N MET A 401 -16.87 7.32 20.11
CA MET A 401 -15.91 6.87 21.13
C MET A 401 -15.94 5.33 21.28
N GLY A 402 -15.10 4.64 20.51
CA GLY A 402 -14.71 3.26 20.72
C GLY A 402 -13.72 3.12 21.87
N LYS A 403 -13.25 1.89 22.16
CA LYS A 403 -12.14 1.71 23.10
C LYS A 403 -10.86 2.20 22.41
N PRO A 404 -10.16 3.21 22.94
CA PRO A 404 -8.93 3.70 22.32
C PRO A 404 -7.90 2.57 22.31
N ARG A 405 -7.33 2.31 21.12
CA ARG A 405 -6.28 1.33 20.96
C ARG A 405 -4.98 2.03 20.56
N THR A 406 -3.91 1.72 21.28
CA THR A 406 -2.60 2.29 21.02
C THR A 406 -2.07 1.88 19.65
N ASP A 407 -2.33 0.65 19.23
CA ASP A 407 -1.85 0.12 17.95
C ASP A 407 -2.42 0.90 16.75
N GLU A 408 -3.69 1.30 16.78
CA GLU A 408 -4.32 2.15 15.77
C GLU A 408 -3.79 3.58 15.77
N ALA A 409 -3.52 4.15 16.94
CA ALA A 409 -2.90 5.47 17.05
C ALA A 409 -1.49 5.50 16.43
N PHE A 410 -0.67 4.47 16.70
CA PHE A 410 0.65 4.34 16.06
C PHE A 410 0.54 4.17 14.54
N LEU A 411 -0.42 3.38 14.03
CA LEU A 411 -0.64 3.28 12.59
C LEU A 411 -1.01 4.64 11.98
N ALA A 412 -1.87 5.42 12.63
CA ALA A 412 -2.23 6.76 12.16
C ALA A 412 -1.02 7.69 12.06
N ILE A 413 -0.16 7.69 13.10
CA ILE A 413 1.08 8.49 13.13
C ILE A 413 2.05 8.01 12.05
N ILE A 414 2.23 6.70 11.90
CA ILE A 414 3.13 6.13 10.88
C ILE A 414 2.63 6.48 9.47
N LEU A 415 1.31 6.45 9.23
CA LEU A 415 0.75 6.87 7.93
C LEU A 415 1.04 8.34 7.65
N LEU A 416 0.86 9.22 8.65
CA LEU A 416 1.22 10.64 8.53
C LEU A 416 2.72 10.81 8.22
N SER A 417 3.60 10.14 8.98
CA SER A 417 5.04 10.17 8.77
C SER A 417 5.42 9.66 7.38
N MET A 418 4.82 8.55 6.94
CA MET A 418 5.11 7.97 5.62
C MET A 418 4.61 8.84 4.48
N THR A 419 3.45 9.48 4.58
CA THR A 419 2.98 10.42 3.55
C THR A 419 3.94 11.59 3.39
N GLY A 420 4.42 12.18 4.49
CA GLY A 420 5.46 13.21 4.44
C GLY A 420 6.78 12.67 3.86
N PHE A 421 7.19 11.49 4.30
CA PHE A 421 8.39 10.81 3.82
C PHE A 421 8.38 10.58 2.30
N HIS A 422 7.30 10.04 1.75
CA HIS A 422 7.14 9.83 0.30
C HIS A 422 7.34 11.15 -0.47
N GLY A 423 6.73 12.25 -0.02
CA GLY A 423 6.92 13.57 -0.62
C GLY A 423 8.35 14.06 -0.54
N LEU A 424 9.00 13.90 0.63
CA LEU A 424 10.38 14.29 0.86
C LEU A 424 11.36 13.54 -0.06
N THR A 425 11.15 12.24 -0.27
CA THR A 425 12.04 11.42 -1.12
C THR A 425 12.12 11.88 -2.58
N MET A 426 11.14 12.66 -3.04
CA MET A 426 11.07 13.23 -4.40
C MET A 426 11.77 14.60 -4.51
N THR A 427 12.32 15.12 -3.40
CA THR A 427 12.98 16.44 -3.37
C THR A 427 14.50 16.33 -3.49
N PRO A 428 15.19 17.36 -4.01
CA PRO A 428 16.65 17.39 -4.04
C PRO A 428 17.31 17.32 -2.65
N ALA A 429 16.63 17.86 -1.63
CA ALA A 429 17.12 17.87 -0.24
C ALA A 429 17.34 16.46 0.30
N TRP A 430 16.42 15.54 0.00
CA TRP A 430 16.54 14.14 0.39
C TRP A 430 17.79 13.48 -0.19
N HIS A 431 18.02 13.67 -1.50
CA HIS A 431 19.19 13.12 -2.16
C HIS A 431 20.49 13.66 -1.54
N ALA A 432 20.54 14.96 -1.24
CA ALA A 432 21.69 15.58 -0.58
C ALA A 432 21.94 14.98 0.82
N TRP A 433 20.91 14.80 1.65
CA TRP A 433 21.05 14.19 2.98
C TRP A 433 21.49 12.73 2.91
N ASN A 434 20.92 11.97 1.96
CA ASN A 434 21.27 10.57 1.78
C ASN A 434 22.72 10.41 1.30
N GLU A 435 23.19 11.25 0.38
CA GLU A 435 24.59 11.26 -0.05
C GLU A 435 25.55 11.71 1.06
N ALA A 436 25.16 12.74 1.82
CA ALA A 436 25.96 13.22 2.95
C ALA A 436 26.15 12.11 3.98
N LEU A 437 25.08 11.43 4.39
CA LEU A 437 25.13 10.36 5.38
C LEU A 437 25.98 9.16 4.91
N GLN A 438 25.87 8.80 3.62
CA GLN A 438 26.71 7.78 3.01
C GLN A 438 28.19 8.16 3.06
N ARG A 439 28.54 9.42 2.72
CA ARG A 439 29.92 9.90 2.74
C ARG A 439 30.50 10.00 4.15
N THR A 440 29.70 10.43 5.13
CA THR A 440 30.17 10.63 6.50
C THR A 440 30.36 9.32 7.27
N LEU A 441 29.47 8.35 7.06
CA LEU A 441 29.49 7.08 7.81
C LEU A 441 30.06 5.91 6.99
N GLY A 442 30.32 6.09 5.70
CA GLY A 442 30.82 5.02 4.83
C GLY A 442 29.84 3.85 4.65
N ILE A 443 28.54 4.08 4.81
CA ILE A 443 27.51 3.03 4.82
C ILE A 443 26.88 2.80 3.44
N ALA A 444 26.35 1.59 3.23
CA ALA A 444 25.64 1.24 2.01
C ALA A 444 24.38 2.12 1.79
N PRO A 445 24.00 2.40 0.52
CA PRO A 445 22.87 3.27 0.21
C PRO A 445 21.54 2.83 0.85
N GLY A 446 21.26 1.52 0.89
CA GLY A 446 20.05 0.99 1.51
C GLY A 446 20.01 1.18 3.03
N LEU A 447 21.16 1.11 3.70
CA LEU A 447 21.25 1.36 5.15
C LEU A 447 21.06 2.85 5.46
N SER A 448 21.69 3.72 4.67
CA SER A 448 21.48 5.17 4.77
C SER A 448 20.01 5.55 4.59
N PHE A 449 19.35 5.00 3.57
CA PHE A 449 17.92 5.17 3.33
C PHE A 449 17.09 4.71 4.54
N GLY A 450 17.39 3.52 5.07
CA GLY A 450 16.68 2.96 6.23
C GLY A 450 16.83 3.80 7.51
N LEU A 451 18.03 4.33 7.78
CA LEU A 451 18.28 5.19 8.94
C LEU A 451 17.53 6.52 8.83
N LEU A 452 17.54 7.15 7.66
CA LEU A 452 16.80 8.38 7.43
C LEU A 452 15.28 8.17 7.49
N MET A 453 14.78 7.05 6.93
CA MET A 453 13.37 6.66 7.06
C MET A 453 12.99 6.46 8.54
N LEU A 454 13.83 5.75 9.31
CA LEU A 454 13.60 5.55 10.74
C LEU A 454 13.56 6.88 11.50
N GLY A 455 14.49 7.81 11.22
CA GLY A 455 14.47 9.15 11.81
C GLY A 455 13.17 9.90 11.53
N MET A 456 12.68 9.85 10.28
CA MET A 456 11.42 10.47 9.88
C MET A 456 10.19 9.82 10.53
N LEU A 457 10.22 8.50 10.79
CA LEU A 457 9.16 7.83 11.52
C LEU A 457 9.16 8.21 13.01
N LEU A 458 10.35 8.26 13.63
CA LEU A 458 10.49 8.53 15.07
C LEU A 458 10.14 9.97 15.44
N LEU A 459 10.35 10.96 14.56
CA LEU A 459 10.14 12.37 14.88
C LEU A 459 8.67 12.69 15.22
N PRO A 460 7.66 12.35 14.38
CA PRO A 460 6.25 12.57 14.74
C PRO A 460 5.78 11.73 15.92
N ILE A 461 6.34 10.52 16.09
CA ILE A 461 6.06 9.67 17.25
C ILE A 461 6.55 10.32 18.54
N ALA A 462 7.79 10.84 18.55
CA ALA A 462 8.37 11.53 19.68
C ALA A 462 7.61 12.83 20.00
N PHE A 463 7.23 13.58 18.96
CA PHE A 463 6.43 14.79 19.10
C PHE A 463 5.05 14.49 19.72
N PHE A 464 4.36 13.46 19.21
CA PHE A 464 3.08 13.01 19.79
C PHE A 464 3.24 12.56 21.24
N ALA A 465 4.28 11.78 21.56
CA ALA A 465 4.56 11.34 22.91
C ALA A 465 4.86 12.51 23.87
N LEU A 466 5.55 13.55 23.38
CA LEU A 466 5.82 14.78 24.14
C LEU A 466 4.50 15.53 24.44
N ILE A 467 3.66 15.75 23.43
CA ILE A 467 2.36 16.41 23.61
C ILE A 467 1.48 15.62 24.58
N ALA A 468 1.40 14.29 24.42
CA ALA A 468 0.60 13.44 25.30
C ALA A 468 1.09 13.52 26.75
N ARG A 469 2.41 13.52 26.98
CA ARG A 469 3.01 13.70 28.30
C ARG A 469 2.75 15.08 28.89
N ILE A 470 2.81 16.13 28.08
CA ILE A 470 2.44 17.47 28.51
C ILE A 470 0.97 17.46 28.90
N SER A 471 0.06 17.07 28.01
CA SER A 471 -1.38 17.01 28.30
C SER A 471 -1.72 16.25 29.58
N ALA A 472 -1.09 15.10 29.82
CA ALA A 472 -1.32 14.30 31.03
C ALA A 472 -0.82 14.95 32.33
N ARG A 473 0.06 15.96 32.25
CA ARG A 473 0.49 16.75 33.42
C ARG A 473 -0.46 17.89 33.75
N TRP A 474 -1.28 18.33 32.80
CA TRP A 474 -2.21 19.45 32.93
C TRP A 474 -3.67 19.00 33.12
N SER A 475 -3.97 17.71 32.92
CA SER A 475 -5.22 17.04 33.27
C SER A 475 -5.12 16.41 34.65
#